data_AF-X1F5W3-F1
#
_entry.id   AF-X1F5W3-F1
#
_cell.length_a   1.000
_cell.length_b   1.000
_cell.length_c   1.000
_cell.angle_alpha   90.00
_cell.angle_beta   90.00
_cell.angle_gamma   90.00
#
_symmetry.space_group_name_H-M   'P 1'
#
loop_
_entity.id
_entity.type
_entity.pdbx_description
1 polymer ?
#
loop_
_entity_poly.entity_id
_entity_poly.type
_entity_poly.pdbx_seq_one_letter_code
_entity_poly.pdbx_strand_id
1 'polypeptide(L)'
;MAAHAAGIKVFATGGIGGVHRQPAHDISADLPQLACTPLVVVCAGAKAILDLPATLEYLETHAVPVVGYQTNEFPAFYSARSRLPTSHRADEPQQVIELARTHWGLGLESALLVTAPPPPEVAMPEDEMRQAVKEALKEAIVEKHIIELEENVLLVFPGSQANLRQIIFADSQVPLNL
;
A
#
# COMPACT_ATOMS: atom_id res chain seq x y z
N MET A 1 6.94 -12.91 -4.49
CA MET A 1 7.50 -14.24 -4.82
C MET A 1 8.77 -14.18 -5.66
N ALA A 2 8.69 -13.85 -6.96
CA ALA A 2 9.84 -13.92 -7.87
C ALA A 2 11.04 -13.08 -7.41
N ALA A 3 10.79 -11.87 -6.91
CA ALA A 3 11.82 -11.02 -6.33
C ALA A 3 12.56 -11.71 -5.16
N HIS A 4 11.83 -12.25 -4.19
CA HIS A 4 12.39 -12.96 -3.05
C HIS A 4 13.21 -14.18 -3.49
N ALA A 5 12.69 -14.98 -4.44
CA ALA A 5 13.41 -16.15 -4.99
C ALA A 5 14.71 -15.76 -5.71
N ALA A 6 14.77 -14.55 -6.30
CA ALA A 6 15.97 -13.99 -6.90
C ALA A 6 16.93 -13.33 -5.89
N GLY A 7 16.64 -13.41 -4.59
CA GLY A 7 17.44 -12.78 -3.54
C GLY A 7 17.20 -11.28 -3.36
N ILE A 8 16.21 -10.70 -4.05
CA ILE A 8 15.84 -9.29 -3.90
C ILE A 8 15.06 -9.11 -2.60
N LYS A 9 15.48 -8.14 -1.78
CA LYS A 9 14.91 -7.87 -0.45
C LYS A 9 13.94 -6.69 -0.40
N VAL A 10 13.85 -5.92 -1.48
CA VAL A 10 12.99 -4.73 -1.58
C VAL A 10 12.20 -4.76 -2.88
N PHE A 11 10.90 -4.51 -2.80
CA PHE A 11 10.00 -4.43 -3.94
C PHE A 11 9.16 -3.17 -3.82
N ALA A 12 9.02 -2.43 -4.93
CA ALA A 12 8.26 -1.19 -4.97
C ALA A 12 7.07 -1.36 -5.91
N THR A 13 5.91 -0.87 -5.50
CA THR A 13 4.67 -0.86 -6.29
C THR A 13 3.87 0.40 -6.00
N GLY A 14 2.86 0.69 -6.82
CA GLY A 14 1.94 1.79 -6.55
C GLY A 14 1.16 1.58 -5.26
N GLY A 15 0.39 0.50 -5.23
CA GLY A 15 -0.48 0.16 -4.11
C GLY A 15 -0.76 -1.33 -4.12
N ILE A 16 -0.80 -1.91 -2.93
CA ILE A 16 -1.11 -3.34 -2.78
C ILE A 16 -2.61 -3.58 -3.03
N GLY A 17 -2.94 -4.82 -3.37
CA GLY A 17 -4.28 -5.35 -3.18
C GLY A 17 -4.65 -5.42 -1.70
N GLY A 18 -5.88 -5.82 -1.41
CA GLY A 18 -6.38 -5.89 -0.03
C GLY A 18 -7.74 -6.55 0.06
N VAL A 19 -8.46 -6.26 1.13
CA VAL A 19 -9.84 -6.72 1.31
C VAL A 19 -10.78 -5.83 0.51
N HIS A 20 -11.67 -6.41 -0.28
CA HIS A 20 -12.64 -5.65 -1.06
C HIS A 20 -13.84 -5.23 -0.20
N ARG A 21 -14.41 -4.06 -0.48
CA ARG A 21 -15.60 -3.55 0.23
C ARG A 21 -16.82 -4.45 0.03
N GLN A 22 -17.02 -4.92 -1.20
CA GLN A 22 -18.08 -5.87 -1.56
C GLN A 22 -17.66 -6.72 -2.77
N PRO A 23 -17.92 -8.04 -2.76
CA PRO A 23 -18.34 -8.80 -1.58
C PRO A 23 -17.18 -8.92 -0.57
N ALA A 24 -17.48 -8.94 0.74
CA ALA A 24 -16.46 -8.88 1.79
C ALA A 24 -15.52 -10.12 1.87
N HIS A 25 -15.79 -11.17 1.09
CA HIS A 25 -14.94 -12.37 1.01
C HIS A 25 -13.94 -12.32 -0.15
N ASP A 26 -13.97 -11.26 -0.97
CA ASP A 26 -12.98 -11.06 -2.02
C ASP A 26 -11.72 -10.40 -1.42
N ILE A 27 -10.68 -11.22 -1.27
CA ILE A 27 -9.42 -10.85 -0.63
C ILE A 27 -8.30 -11.06 -1.64
N SER A 28 -7.54 -10.02 -1.92
CA SER A 28 -6.39 -10.10 -2.81
C SER A 28 -5.35 -11.10 -2.30
N ALA A 29 -4.79 -11.86 -3.23
CA ALA A 29 -3.66 -12.76 -2.97
C ALA A 29 -2.40 -12.03 -2.46
N ASP A 30 -2.33 -10.71 -2.60
CA ASP A 30 -1.24 -9.89 -2.04
C ASP A 30 -1.14 -10.08 -0.51
N LEU A 31 -2.28 -10.14 0.21
CA LEU A 31 -2.26 -10.21 1.68
C LEU A 31 -1.69 -11.52 2.23
N PRO A 32 -2.15 -12.72 1.81
CA PRO A 32 -1.51 -13.96 2.24
C PRO A 32 -0.06 -14.06 1.74
N GLN A 33 0.28 -13.46 0.61
CA GLN A 33 1.65 -13.43 0.12
C GLN A 33 2.56 -12.56 1.00
N LEU A 34 2.08 -11.40 1.45
CA LEU A 34 2.77 -10.53 2.41
C LEU A 34 2.94 -11.25 3.76
N ALA A 35 2.00 -12.10 4.16
CA ALA A 35 2.08 -12.84 5.41
C ALA A 35 3.20 -13.90 5.44
N CYS A 36 3.69 -14.37 4.27
CA CYS A 36 4.61 -15.52 4.20
C CYS A 36 5.85 -15.28 3.34
N THR A 37 6.21 -14.03 3.02
CA THR A 37 7.42 -13.74 2.25
C THR A 37 8.24 -12.61 2.86
N PRO A 38 9.46 -12.89 3.37
CA PRO A 38 10.26 -11.90 4.05
C PRO A 38 10.94 -11.00 3.02
N LEU A 39 10.27 -9.87 2.77
CA LEU A 39 10.64 -8.84 1.82
C LEU A 39 10.10 -7.47 2.31
N VAL A 40 10.80 -6.38 2.02
CA VAL A 40 10.30 -5.02 2.25
C VAL A 40 9.50 -4.57 1.03
N VAL A 41 8.20 -4.35 1.18
CA VAL A 41 7.32 -3.86 0.11
C VAL A 41 7.04 -2.38 0.34
N VAL A 42 7.39 -1.53 -0.62
CA VAL A 42 7.16 -0.08 -0.55
C VAL A 42 6.01 0.31 -1.47
N CYS A 43 5.02 1.05 -0.95
CA CYS A 43 3.88 1.52 -1.74
C CYS A 43 3.21 2.76 -1.13
N ALA A 44 2.17 3.28 -1.80
CA ALA A 44 1.29 4.33 -1.30
C ALA A 44 0.07 3.76 -0.53
N GLY A 45 0.26 2.66 0.21
CA GLY A 45 -0.82 1.95 0.90
C GLY A 45 -1.56 0.93 0.00
N ALA A 46 -2.80 0.62 0.35
CA ALA A 46 -3.67 -0.23 -0.46
C ALA A 46 -4.53 0.62 -1.40
N LYS A 47 -4.88 0.06 -2.57
CA LYS A 47 -5.68 0.74 -3.59
C LYS A 47 -6.96 1.35 -2.99
N ALA A 48 -7.29 2.58 -3.39
CA ALA A 48 -8.37 3.37 -2.79
C ALA A 48 -9.77 2.71 -2.89
N ILE A 49 -9.98 1.83 -3.87
CA ILE A 49 -11.21 1.05 -4.09
C ILE A 49 -11.42 -0.09 -3.08
N LEU A 50 -10.44 -0.38 -2.23
CA LEU A 50 -10.46 -1.44 -1.23
C LEU A 50 -10.98 -0.97 0.13
N ASP A 51 -11.36 -1.93 0.98
CA ASP A 51 -11.67 -1.70 2.38
C ASP A 51 -10.36 -1.57 3.18
N LEU A 52 -9.90 -0.33 3.37
CA LEU A 52 -8.65 -0.05 4.07
C LEU A 52 -8.67 -0.51 5.54
N PRO A 53 -9.73 -0.25 6.34
CA PRO A 53 -9.82 -0.82 7.69
C PRO A 53 -9.69 -2.34 7.71
N ALA A 54 -10.47 -3.06 6.89
CA ALA A 54 -10.39 -4.52 6.86
C ALA A 54 -9.03 -5.04 6.35
N THR A 55 -8.38 -4.29 5.45
CA THR A 55 -7.02 -4.61 4.98
C THR A 55 -6.00 -4.49 6.12
N LEU A 56 -6.07 -3.41 6.92
CA LEU A 56 -5.18 -3.25 8.08
C LEU A 56 -5.40 -4.34 9.14
N GLU A 57 -6.65 -4.68 9.45
CA GLU A 57 -6.99 -5.78 10.37
C GLU A 57 -6.43 -7.13 9.89
N TYR A 58 -6.50 -7.41 8.58
CA TYR A 58 -5.92 -8.63 8.02
C TYR A 58 -4.40 -8.64 8.18
N LEU A 59 -3.73 -7.53 7.86
CA LEU A 59 -2.28 -7.39 7.97
C LEU A 59 -1.81 -7.54 9.43
N GLU A 60 -2.53 -6.93 10.37
CA GLU A 60 -2.27 -7.08 11.81
C GLU A 60 -2.41 -8.54 12.25
N THR A 61 -3.52 -9.19 11.87
CA THR A 61 -3.79 -10.59 12.21
C THR A 61 -2.67 -11.53 11.76
N HIS A 62 -2.03 -11.23 10.62
CA HIS A 62 -0.96 -12.03 10.04
C HIS A 62 0.44 -11.51 10.38
N ALA A 63 0.56 -10.65 11.39
CA ALA A 63 1.82 -10.08 11.85
C ALA A 63 2.64 -9.45 10.70
N VAL A 64 1.98 -8.77 9.77
CA VAL A 64 2.62 -7.97 8.72
C VAL A 64 2.77 -6.53 9.24
N PRO A 65 3.98 -6.05 9.59
CA PRO A 65 4.14 -4.69 10.07
C PRO A 65 3.84 -3.68 8.97
N VAL A 66 3.05 -2.65 9.31
CA VAL A 66 2.75 -1.51 8.43
C VAL A 66 3.51 -0.30 8.96
N VAL A 67 4.51 0.14 8.19
CA VAL A 67 5.45 1.19 8.57
C VAL A 67 5.16 2.44 7.75
N GLY A 68 4.69 3.50 8.38
CA GLY A 68 4.55 4.80 7.73
C GLY A 68 5.93 5.46 7.58
N TYR A 69 6.34 5.72 6.34
CA TYR A 69 7.56 6.49 6.08
C TYR A 69 7.26 7.98 6.20
N GLN A 70 7.85 8.63 7.21
CA GLN A 70 7.64 10.03 7.58
C GLN A 70 6.17 10.40 7.86
N THR A 71 5.35 9.40 8.18
CA THR A 71 3.91 9.55 8.48
C THR A 71 3.50 8.56 9.57
N ASN A 72 2.43 8.90 10.30
CA ASN A 72 1.76 7.98 11.22
C ASN A 72 0.45 7.44 10.64
N GLU A 73 0.12 7.79 9.41
CA GLU A 73 -1.13 7.40 8.74
C GLU A 73 -0.87 6.45 7.57
N PHE A 74 -1.72 5.44 7.45
CA PHE A 74 -1.79 4.56 6.29
C PHE A 74 -2.36 5.35 5.10
N PRO A 75 -1.61 5.58 4.02
CA PRO A 75 -2.11 6.33 2.88
C PRO A 75 -3.21 5.57 2.14
N ALA A 76 -4.14 6.31 1.53
CA ALA A 76 -5.24 5.77 0.74
C ALA A 76 -4.95 5.86 -0.76
N PHE A 77 -3.76 5.39 -1.17
CA PHE A 77 -3.27 5.37 -2.55
C PHE A 77 -3.15 6.77 -3.19
N TYR A 78 -4.25 7.35 -3.65
CA TYR A 78 -4.29 8.70 -4.22
C TYR A 78 -4.30 9.81 -3.16
N SER A 79 -4.76 9.51 -1.93
CA SER A 79 -4.79 10.47 -0.82
C SER A 79 -3.70 10.14 0.20
N ALA A 80 -2.98 11.17 0.65
CA ALA A 80 -2.04 11.06 1.76
C ALA A 80 -2.71 10.79 3.11
N ARG A 81 -4.01 11.08 3.23
CA ARG A 81 -4.80 10.91 4.45
C ARG A 81 -5.82 9.80 4.26
N SER A 82 -5.89 8.91 5.25
CA SER A 82 -7.00 7.97 5.41
C SER A 82 -7.57 7.97 6.83
N ARG A 83 -6.93 8.69 7.77
CA ARG A 83 -7.22 8.67 9.21
C ARG A 83 -7.07 7.29 9.86
N LEU A 84 -6.38 6.36 9.19
CA LEU A 84 -6.05 5.05 9.74
C LEU A 84 -4.57 5.06 10.14
N PRO A 85 -4.21 4.57 11.32
CA PRO A 85 -2.83 4.57 11.78
C PRO A 85 -2.00 3.50 11.06
N THR A 86 -0.71 3.78 10.88
CA THR A 86 0.28 2.71 10.67
C THR A 86 0.65 2.07 12.00
N SER A 87 1.19 0.85 12.00
CA SER A 87 1.63 0.21 13.24
C SER A 87 2.91 0.83 13.77
N HIS A 88 3.80 1.31 12.88
CA HIS A 88 5.04 1.98 13.21
C HIS A 88 5.27 3.19 12.29
N ARG A 89 6.15 4.10 12.71
CA ARG A 89 6.69 5.18 11.88
C ARG A 89 8.19 5.03 11.75
N ALA A 90 8.71 5.28 10.55
CA ALA A 90 10.13 5.42 10.27
C ALA A 90 10.35 6.75 9.55
N ASP A 91 11.28 7.57 10.01
CA ASP A 91 11.65 8.83 9.38
C ASP A 91 12.85 8.67 8.44
N GLU A 92 13.66 7.63 8.65
CA GLU A 92 14.88 7.33 7.89
C GLU A 92 14.89 5.89 7.34
N PRO A 93 15.45 5.63 6.15
CA PRO A 93 15.54 4.29 5.59
C PRO A 93 16.23 3.27 6.50
N GLN A 94 17.21 3.70 7.30
CA GLN A 94 17.94 2.85 8.24
C GLN A 94 17.02 2.24 9.31
N GLN A 95 15.99 2.97 9.73
CA GLN A 95 15.02 2.47 10.71
C GLN A 95 14.17 1.34 10.12
N VAL A 96 13.83 1.44 8.83
CA VAL A 96 13.15 0.34 8.10
C VAL A 96 14.05 -0.90 8.02
N ILE A 97 15.34 -0.72 7.73
CA ILE A 97 16.31 -1.82 7.68
C ILE A 97 16.42 -2.52 9.04
N GLU A 98 16.57 -1.75 10.11
CA GLU A 98 16.67 -2.26 11.47
C GLU A 98 15.41 -3.04 11.87
N LEU A 99 14.23 -2.49 11.56
CA LEU A 99 12.97 -3.16 11.81
C LEU A 99 12.86 -4.47 11.01
N ALA A 100 13.23 -4.47 9.73
CA ALA A 100 13.18 -5.66 8.88
C ALA A 100 14.09 -6.77 9.42
N ARG A 101 15.34 -6.43 9.76
CA ARG A 101 16.30 -7.37 10.34
C ARG A 101 15.84 -7.90 11.69
N THR A 102 15.26 -7.05 12.53
CA THR A 102 14.74 -7.46 13.84
C THR A 102 13.56 -8.41 13.66
N HIS A 103 12.60 -8.03 12.82
CA HIS A 103 11.41 -8.82 12.51
C HIS A 103 11.77 -10.22 11.99
N TRP A 104 12.64 -10.32 10.99
CA TRP A 104 13.08 -11.61 10.46
C TRP A 104 14.04 -12.36 11.38
N GLY A 105 14.84 -11.65 12.19
CA GLY A 105 15.71 -12.23 13.21
C GLY A 105 14.95 -12.95 14.33
N LEU A 106 13.67 -12.60 14.54
CA LEU A 106 12.75 -13.30 15.43
C LEU A 106 12.14 -14.57 14.80
N GLY A 107 12.49 -14.90 13.56
CA GLY A 107 11.94 -16.05 12.84
C GLY A 107 10.58 -15.79 12.17
N LEU A 108 10.14 -14.53 12.10
CA LEU A 108 8.93 -14.16 11.37
C LEU A 108 9.22 -14.12 9.86
N GLU A 109 8.30 -14.67 9.06
CA GLU A 109 8.46 -14.77 7.61
C GLU A 109 7.61 -13.76 6.84
N SER A 110 6.83 -12.92 7.54
CA SER A 110 6.04 -11.88 6.89
C SER A 110 6.91 -10.76 6.35
N ALA A 111 6.38 -10.11 5.32
CA ALA A 111 6.91 -8.89 4.74
C ALA A 111 6.83 -7.73 5.74
N LEU A 112 7.61 -6.69 5.47
CA LEU A 112 7.35 -5.36 6.02
C LEU A 112 6.69 -4.53 4.93
N LEU A 113 5.50 -4.00 5.20
CA LEU A 113 4.84 -3.06 4.32
C LEU A 113 5.21 -1.64 4.71
N VAL A 114 6.02 -0.97 3.90
CA VAL A 114 6.40 0.42 4.09
C VAL A 114 5.52 1.31 3.23
N THR A 115 4.77 2.19 3.86
CA THR A 115 3.86 3.10 3.16
C THR A 115 4.37 4.53 3.15
N ALA A 116 4.54 5.09 1.97
CA ALA A 116 4.88 6.49 1.75
C ALA A 116 3.68 7.21 1.12
N PRO A 117 3.22 8.34 1.67
CA PRO A 117 2.11 9.08 1.07
C PRO A 117 2.49 9.60 -0.34
N PRO A 118 1.52 9.76 -1.25
CA PRO A 118 1.77 10.42 -2.53
C PRO A 118 2.30 11.85 -2.31
N PRO A 119 3.13 12.39 -3.23
CA PRO A 119 3.63 13.76 -3.13
C PRO A 119 2.48 14.77 -3.08
N PRO A 120 2.60 15.85 -2.28
CA PRO A 120 1.52 16.84 -2.12
C PRO A 120 1.00 17.43 -3.43
N GLU A 121 1.84 17.53 -4.46
CA GLU A 121 1.51 18.12 -5.76
C GLU A 121 0.54 17.27 -6.59
N VAL A 122 0.46 15.97 -6.28
CA VAL A 122 -0.37 14.98 -7.00
C VAL A 122 -1.34 14.25 -6.07
N ALA A 123 -1.28 14.53 -4.77
CA ALA A 123 -2.16 13.95 -3.76
C ALA A 123 -3.58 14.52 -3.91
N MET A 124 -4.55 13.62 -4.00
CA MET A 124 -5.96 13.98 -4.02
C MET A 124 -6.44 14.29 -2.59
N PRO A 125 -7.23 15.35 -2.38
CA PRO A 125 -7.93 15.57 -1.11
C PRO A 125 -8.76 14.36 -0.69
N GLU A 126 -8.78 14.06 0.61
CA GLU A 126 -9.47 12.88 1.15
C GLU A 126 -10.95 12.82 0.74
N ASP A 127 -11.67 13.93 0.88
CA ASP A 127 -13.11 13.98 0.60
C ASP A 127 -13.41 13.78 -0.91
N GLU A 128 -12.55 14.31 -1.77
CA GLU A 128 -12.63 14.13 -3.23
C GLU A 128 -12.38 12.67 -3.61
N MET A 129 -11.33 12.06 -3.04
CA MET A 129 -11.03 10.64 -3.24
C MET A 129 -12.17 9.74 -2.77
N ARG A 130 -12.74 10.01 -1.58
CA ARG A 130 -13.85 9.22 -1.05
C ARG A 130 -15.09 9.32 -1.93
N GLN A 131 -15.35 10.50 -2.50
CA GLN A 131 -16.46 10.69 -3.42
C GLN A 131 -16.22 9.96 -4.76
N ALA A 132 -15.02 10.08 -5.33
CA ALA A 132 -14.61 9.37 -6.55
C ALA A 132 -14.80 7.86 -6.44
N VAL A 133 -14.28 7.28 -5.36
CA VAL A 133 -14.37 5.86 -5.06
C VAL A 133 -15.82 5.43 -4.89
N LYS A 134 -16.64 6.25 -4.22
CA LYS A 134 -18.07 5.96 -4.02
C LYS A 134 -18.82 5.94 -5.35
N GLU A 135 -18.48 6.81 -6.29
CA GLU A 135 -19.08 6.85 -7.63
C GLU A 135 -18.65 5.64 -8.45
N ALA A 136 -17.35 5.37 -8.54
CA ALA A 136 -16.81 4.21 -9.26
C ALA A 136 -17.40 2.88 -8.76
N LEU A 137 -17.53 2.71 -7.43
CA LEU A 137 -18.13 1.51 -6.85
C LEU A 137 -19.61 1.35 -7.18
N LYS A 138 -20.37 2.45 -7.30
CA LYS A 138 -21.78 2.39 -7.72
C LYS A 138 -21.87 1.90 -9.17
N GLU A 139 -21.03 2.42 -10.05
CA GLU A 139 -21.01 2.03 -11.47
C GLU A 139 -20.66 0.54 -11.63
N ALA A 140 -19.64 0.05 -10.93
CA ALA A 140 -19.26 -1.36 -11.01
C ALA A 140 -20.35 -2.33 -10.51
N ILE A 141 -21.13 -1.94 -9.49
CA ILE A 141 -22.28 -2.73 -9.01
C ILE A 141 -23.39 -2.77 -10.07
N VAL A 142 -23.59 -1.70 -10.84
CA VAL A 142 -24.61 -1.60 -11.88
C VAL A 142 -24.20 -2.33 -13.16
N GLU A 143 -22.94 -2.21 -13.59
CA GLU A 143 -22.46 -2.74 -14.88
C GLU A 143 -21.81 -4.13 -14.81
N LYS A 144 -21.70 -4.72 -13.62
CA LYS A 144 -21.08 -6.05 -13.36
C LYS A 144 -19.62 -6.20 -13.84
N HIS A 145 -18.91 -5.10 -14.09
CA HIS A 145 -17.49 -5.10 -14.44
C HIS A 145 -16.65 -4.54 -13.29
N ILE A 146 -16.17 -5.42 -12.42
CA ILE A 146 -15.28 -5.07 -11.29
C ILE A 146 -13.84 -4.76 -11.78
N ILE A 147 -13.48 -5.26 -12.97
CA ILE A 147 -12.10 -5.26 -13.48
C ILE A 147 -11.62 -3.87 -13.95
N GLU A 148 -12.54 -2.93 -14.25
CA GLU A 148 -12.20 -1.58 -14.79
C GLU A 148 -12.23 -0.47 -13.72
N LEU A 149 -12.39 -0.81 -12.44
CA LEU A 149 -12.58 0.16 -11.35
C LEU A 149 -11.41 1.13 -11.14
N GLU A 150 -10.17 0.68 -11.33
CA GLU A 150 -9.01 1.58 -11.20
C GLU A 150 -8.93 2.59 -12.34
N GLU A 151 -9.25 2.16 -13.57
CA GLU A 151 -9.29 3.03 -14.74
C GLU A 151 -10.46 4.03 -14.64
N ASN A 152 -11.62 3.63 -14.13
CA ASN A 152 -12.73 4.55 -13.91
C ASN A 152 -12.40 5.63 -12.86
N VAL A 153 -11.71 5.30 -11.78
CA VAL A 153 -11.24 6.32 -10.81
C VAL A 153 -10.26 7.31 -11.48
N LEU A 154 -9.44 6.85 -12.43
CA LEU A 154 -8.55 7.69 -13.25
C LEU A 154 -9.32 8.52 -14.29
N LEU A 155 -10.41 8.01 -14.87
CA LEU A 155 -11.25 8.73 -15.84
C LEU A 155 -12.02 9.88 -15.21
N VAL A 156 -12.44 9.74 -13.95
CA VAL A 156 -13.06 10.84 -13.19
C VAL A 156 -12.01 11.91 -12.83
N PHE A 157 -10.71 11.56 -12.77
CA PHE A 157 -9.62 12.47 -12.37
C PHE A 157 -8.38 12.38 -13.29
N PRO A 158 -8.36 13.11 -14.42
CA PRO A 158 -7.31 13.01 -15.44
C PRO A 158 -5.91 13.51 -15.01
N GLY A 159 -5.73 13.96 -13.76
CA GLY A 159 -4.47 14.52 -13.24
C GLY A 159 -3.55 13.54 -12.49
N SER A 160 -3.94 12.29 -12.25
CA SER A 160 -3.26 11.39 -11.29
C SER A 160 -2.16 10.48 -11.90
N GLN A 161 -1.70 10.75 -13.12
CA GLN A 161 -0.58 10.03 -13.76
C GLN A 161 0.78 10.47 -13.18
N ALA A 162 0.97 10.30 -11.87
CA ALA A 162 2.25 10.53 -11.21
C ALA A 162 3.19 9.33 -11.42
N ASN A 163 4.39 9.57 -11.91
CA ASN A 163 5.39 8.55 -12.15
C ASN A 163 5.94 8.03 -10.81
N LEU A 164 5.42 6.88 -10.34
CA LEU A 164 5.74 6.22 -9.07
C LEU A 164 7.24 6.02 -8.78
N ARG A 165 8.10 6.01 -9.81
CA ARG A 165 9.55 5.98 -9.63
C ARG A 165 10.10 7.23 -8.92
N GLN A 166 9.49 8.40 -9.12
CA GLN A 166 9.85 9.61 -8.40
C GLN A 166 9.29 9.61 -6.97
N ILE A 167 8.14 8.96 -6.74
CA ILE A 167 7.47 8.91 -5.43
C ILE A 167 8.26 8.06 -4.41
N ILE A 168 8.85 6.95 -4.87
CA ILE A 168 9.48 5.96 -3.97
C ILE A 168 11.01 6.19 -3.81
N PHE A 169 11.66 6.87 -4.75
CA PHE A 169 13.13 6.95 -4.82
C PHE A 169 13.70 8.37 -5.03
N ALA A 170 12.96 9.44 -4.73
CA ALA A 170 13.44 10.81 -4.98
C ALA A 170 14.76 11.17 -4.31
N ASP A 171 15.21 10.48 -3.24
CA ASP A 171 16.43 10.90 -2.53
C ASP A 171 17.33 9.79 -1.92
N SER A 172 17.04 8.50 -2.09
CA SER A 172 17.84 7.45 -1.43
C SER A 172 18.80 6.73 -2.38
N GLN A 173 19.97 7.33 -2.61
CA GLN A 173 21.17 6.58 -3.05
C GLN A 173 21.76 5.69 -1.94
N VAL A 174 20.92 5.21 -1.01
CA VAL A 174 21.35 4.35 0.10
C VAL A 174 21.20 2.90 -0.35
N PRO A 175 22.30 2.14 -0.52
CA PRO A 175 22.19 0.71 -0.74
C PRO A 175 21.54 0.06 0.50
N LEU A 176 20.32 -0.45 0.32
CA LEU A 176 19.63 -1.27 1.31
C LEU A 176 20.27 -2.66 1.33
N ASN A 177 21.43 -2.80 1.97
CA ASN A 177 21.99 -4.12 2.32
C ASN A 177 21.13 -4.72 3.44
N LEU A 178 20.02 -5.35 3.09
CA LEU A 178 19.14 -6.08 3.99
C LEU A 178 19.69 -7.47 4.30
#